data_AF-A0A382NKP4-F1
#
_entry.id   AF-A0A382NKP4-F1
#
_cell.length_a   1.000
_cell.length_b   1.000
_cell.length_c   1.000
_cell.angle_alpha   90.00
_cell.angle_beta   90.00
_cell.angle_gamma   90.00
#
_symmetry.space_group_name_H-M   'P 1'
#
loop_
_entity.id
_entity.type
_entity.pdbx_description
1 polymer ?
#
loop_
_entity_poly.entity_id
_entity_poly.type
_entity_poly.pdbx_seq_one_letter_code
_entity_poly.pdbx_strand_id
1 'polypeptide(L)' 'MRFTLHLLAALLLSFTLSAADKKPNILMIAIDDQNDWIGYLGGHPMVKTPHIDSLAKRGTAFTNAHCQSPLCN' A
#
# COMPACT_ATOMS: atom_id res chain seq x y z
N MET A 1 -13.19 41.57 -17.03
CA MET A 1 -12.18 41.26 -15.99
C MET A 1 -12.81 40.65 -14.73
N ARG A 2 -13.83 41.26 -14.11
CA ARG A 2 -14.51 40.69 -12.92
C ARG A 2 -15.22 39.35 -13.19
N PHE A 3 -15.96 39.24 -14.31
CA PHE A 3 -16.67 38.02 -14.69
C PHE A 3 -15.74 36.83 -14.93
N THR A 4 -14.60 37.07 -15.58
CA THR A 4 -13.55 36.07 -15.82
C THR A 4 -12.91 35.57 -14.53
N LEU A 5 -12.73 36.47 -13.54
CA LEU A 5 -12.19 36.11 -12.23
C LEU A 5 -13.18 35.25 -11.40
N HIS A 6 -14.48 35.56 -11.46
CA HIS A 6 -15.51 34.73 -10.82
C HIS A 6 -15.66 33.36 -11.48
N LEU A 7 -15.54 33.29 -12.81
CA LEU A 7 -15.58 32.01 -13.54
C LEU A 7 -14.38 31.13 -13.19
N LEU A 8 -13.18 31.72 -13.08
CA LEU A 8 -11.96 31.02 -12.69
C LEU A 8 -12.04 30.53 -11.24
N ALA A 9 -12.57 31.35 -10.33
CA ALA A 9 -12.78 30.98 -8.94
C ALA A 9 -13.80 29.84 -8.79
N ALA A 10 -14.89 29.86 -9.55
CA ALA A 10 -15.89 28.79 -9.56
C ALA A 10 -15.33 27.47 -10.12
N LEU A 11 -14.48 27.54 -11.14
CA LEU A 11 -13.83 26.36 -11.73
C LEU A 11 -12.87 25.70 -10.74
N LEU A 12 -12.08 26.50 -10.01
CA LEU A 12 -11.16 26.01 -8.98
C LEU A 12 -11.91 25.34 -7.81
N LEU A 13 -13.04 25.93 -7.38
CA LEU A 13 -13.86 25.40 -6.29
C LEU A 13 -14.55 24.07 -6.67
N SER A 14 -14.86 23.89 -7.95
CA SER A 14 -15.46 22.66 -8.49
C SER A 14 -14.47 21.49 -8.47
N PHE A 15 -13.17 21.77 -8.66
CA PHE A 15 -12.12 20.74 -8.65
C PHE A 15 -11.88 20.19 -7.24
N THR A 16 -12.02 21.01 -6.20
CA THR A 16 -11.83 20.58 -4.80
C THR A 16 -12.95 19.70 -4.27
N LEU A 17 -14.17 19.82 -4.81
CA LEU A 17 -15.34 19.09 -4.30
C LEU A 17 -15.46 17.66 -4.87
N SER A 18 -14.74 17.34 -5.94
CA SER A 18 -14.79 16.03 -6.61
C SER A 18 -13.92 14.95 -5.95
N ALA A 19 -13.13 15.29 -4.93
CA ALA A 19 -12.36 14.33 -4.15
C ALA A 19 -13.26 13.70 -3.06
N ALA A 20 -14.27 12.93 -3.49
CA ALA A 20 -14.94 12.03 -2.57
C ALA A 20 -13.94 10.93 -2.21
N ASP A 21 -13.35 11.02 -1.01
CA ASP A 21 -12.46 10.00 -0.46
C ASP A 21 -13.22 8.69 -0.33
N LYS A 22 -13.10 7.84 -1.36
CA LYS A 22 -13.57 6.47 -1.31
C LYS A 22 -12.77 5.78 -0.21
N LYS A 23 -13.43 5.46 0.90
CA LYS A 23 -12.82 4.66 1.98
C LYS A 23 -12.28 3.37 1.36
N PRO A 24 -10.95 3.12 1.40
CA PRO A 24 -10.39 1.91 0.83
C PRO A 24 -10.83 0.70 1.65
N ASN A 25 -10.95 -0.45 0.99
CA ASN A 25 -11.00 -1.72 1.70
C ASN A 25 -9.60 -2.04 2.22
N ILE A 26 -9.50 -2.47 3.46
CA ILE A 26 -8.24 -2.89 4.08
C ILE A 26 -8.28 -4.42 4.27
N LEU A 27 -7.32 -5.11 3.66
CA LEU A 27 -7.11 -6.55 3.82
C LEU A 27 -5.78 -6.77 4.54
N MET A 28 -5.84 -7.35 5.74
CA MET A 28 -4.66 -7.75 6.49
C MET A 28 -4.43 -9.25 6.31
N ILE A 29 -3.28 -9.61 5.74
CA ILE A 29 -2.86 -11.02 5.55
C ILE A 29 -1.77 -11.29 6.60
N ALA A 30 -2.07 -12.14 7.57
CA ALA A 30 -1.12 -12.62 8.57
C ALA A 30 -0.81 -14.10 8.30
N ILE A 31 0.46 -14.48 8.41
CA ILE A 31 0.95 -15.83 8.18
C ILE A 31 1.71 -16.25 9.44
N ASP A 32 1.34 -17.41 9.99
CA ASP A 32 1.96 -17.96 11.19
C ASP A 32 3.32 -18.59 10.88
N ASP A 33 4.29 -18.40 11.79
CA ASP A 33 5.66 -18.94 11.71
C ASP A 33 6.41 -18.71 10.37
N GLN A 34 6.07 -17.67 9.61
CA GLN A 34 6.77 -17.38 8.36
C GLN A 34 8.13 -16.71 8.61
N ASN A 35 9.20 -17.34 8.12
CA ASN A 35 10.54 -16.78 8.09
C ASN A 35 10.80 -15.87 6.88
N ASP A 36 12.01 -15.32 6.77
CA ASP A 36 12.45 -14.44 5.69
C ASP A 36 12.89 -15.18 4.40
N TRP A 37 12.62 -16.48 4.25
CA TRP A 37 13.06 -17.27 3.11
C TRP A 37 12.25 -17.04 1.82
N ILE A 38 11.40 -16.02 1.79
CA ILE A 38 10.56 -15.68 0.64
C ILE A 38 11.37 -15.07 -0.52
N GLY A 39 10.86 -15.25 -1.75
CA GLY A 39 11.57 -14.89 -2.99
C GLY A 39 11.96 -13.41 -3.08
N TYR A 40 11.04 -12.50 -2.73
CA TYR A 40 11.33 -11.05 -2.73
C TYR A 40 12.50 -10.64 -1.81
N LEU A 41 12.75 -11.37 -0.72
CA LEU A 41 13.87 -11.10 0.20
C LEU A 41 15.18 -11.78 -0.24
N GLY A 42 15.19 -12.45 -1.40
CA GLY A 42 16.35 -13.23 -1.85
C GLY A 42 16.56 -14.50 -1.02
N GLY A 43 15.48 -15.05 -0.47
CA GLY A 43 15.52 -16.21 0.40
C GLY A 43 15.86 -17.54 -0.29
N HIS A 44 15.45 -18.65 0.32
CA HIS A 44 15.90 -19.98 -0.06
C HIS A 44 15.53 -20.34 -1.53
N PRO A 45 16.45 -20.87 -2.36
CA PRO A 45 16.26 -21.02 -3.81
C PRO A 45 15.14 -21.96 -4.24
N MET A 46 14.71 -22.87 -3.36
CA MET A 46 13.59 -23.77 -3.61
C MET A 46 12.21 -23.18 -3.27
N VAL A 47 12.15 -22.06 -2.55
CA VAL A 47 10.90 -21.43 -2.13
C VAL A 47 10.28 -20.69 -3.32
N LYS A 48 9.01 -20.97 -3.62
CA LYS A 48 8.26 -20.35 -4.71
C LYS A 48 7.15 -19.48 -4.15
N THR A 49 7.33 -18.17 -4.18
CA THR A 49 6.36 -17.19 -3.63
C THR A 49 5.89 -16.16 -4.67
N PRO A 50 5.49 -16.57 -5.90
CA PRO A 50 5.27 -15.63 -7.00
C PRO A 50 4.19 -14.57 -6.72
N HIS A 51 3.20 -14.87 -5.87
CA HIS A 51 2.16 -13.92 -5.47
C HIS A 51 2.63 -12.92 -4.42
N ILE A 52 3.46 -13.35 -3.45
CA ILE A 52 4.08 -12.44 -2.47
C ILE A 52 5.09 -11.54 -3.20
N ASP A 53 5.87 -12.09 -4.12
CA ASP A 53 6.83 -11.33 -4.92
C ASP A 53 6.13 -10.27 -5.78
N SER A 54 4.99 -10.63 -6.39
CA SER A 54 4.14 -9.70 -7.15
C SER A 54 3.51 -8.61 -6.26
N LEU A 55 3.14 -8.96 -5.02
CA LEU A 55 2.64 -7.98 -4.05
C LEU A 55 3.73 -6.99 -3.65
N ALA A 56 4.92 -7.49 -3.32
CA ALA A 56 6.08 -6.66 -2.95
C ALA A 56 6.50 -5.71 -4.09
N LYS A 57 6.47 -6.16 -5.35
CA LYS A 57 6.77 -5.32 -6.53
C LYS A 57 5.79 -4.16 -6.75
N ARG A 58 4.54 -4.29 -6.30
CA ARG A 58 3.49 -3.28 -6.50
C ARG A 58 3.19 -2.44 -5.26
N GLY A 59 3.93 -2.67 -4.17
CA GLY A 59 3.73 -2.00 -2.90
C GLY A 59 5.04 -1.51 -2.28
N THR A 60 4.98 -1.24 -0.99
CA THR A 60 6.15 -0.93 -0.18
C THR A 60 6.50 -2.15 0.65
N ALA A 61 7.75 -2.58 0.58
CA ALA A 61 8.25 -3.68 1.38
C ALA A 61 9.21 -3.17 2.45
N PHE A 62 9.01 -3.66 3.68
CA PHE A 62 9.86 -3.34 4.82
C PHE A 62 10.89 -4.46 4.98
N THR A 63 12.15 -4.15 4.68
CA THR A 63 13.24 -5.15 4.69
C THR A 63 13.84 -5.38 6.08
N ASN A 64 13.39 -4.66 7.09
CA ASN A 64 13.84 -4.77 8.48
C ASN A 64 12.68 -4.65 9.47
N ALA A 65 11.65 -5.47 9.26
CA ALA A 65 10.48 -5.55 10.14
C ALA A 65 10.69 -6.63 11.20
N HIS A 66 10.58 -6.28 12.48
CA HIS A 66 10.71 -7.20 13.60
C HIS A 66 9.41 -7.29 14.40
N CYS A 67 9.05 -8.49 14.84
CA CYS A 67 8.01 -8.66 15.86
C CYS A 67 8.52 -8.17 17.21
N GLN A 68 7.59 -7.82 18.10
CA GLN A 68 7.90 -7.39 19.46
C GLN A 68 8.30 -8.57 20.35
N SER A 69 7.78 -9.77 20.04
CA SER A 69 8.07 -11.00 20.77
C SER A 69 8.00 -12.19 19.82
N PRO A 70 8.98 -13.12 19.83
CA PRO A 70 9.01 -14.27 18.95
C PRO A 70 8.17 -15.45 19.51
N LEU A 71 6.88 -15.18 19.77
CA LEU A 71 5.91 -16.14 20.34
C LEU A 71 4.47 -15.75 19.95
N CYS A 72 3.52 -16.68 20.09
CA CYS A 72 2.20 -16.58 19.45
C CYS A 72 0.99 -16.36 20.40
N ASN A 73 1.18 -15.97 21.68
CA ASN A 73 0.11 -15.98 22.69
C ASN A 73 -0.90 -14.82 22.60
#